data_AF-A0A2M7UBS3-F1
#
_entry.id   AF-A0A2M7UBS3-F1
#
_cell.length_a   1.000
_cell.length_b   1.000
_cell.length_c   1.000
_cell.angle_alpha   90.00
_cell.angle_beta   90.00
_cell.angle_gamma   90.00
#
_symmetry.space_group_name_H-M   'P 1'
#
loop_
_entity.id
_entity.type
_entity.pdbx_description
1 polymer ?
#
loop_
_entity_poly.entity_id
_entity_poly.type
_entity_poly.pdbx_seq_one_letter_code
_entity_poly.pdbx_strand_id
1 'polypeptide(L)'
;AAIIGLLSFLLSFSPASFLLIVASLILTSILLVFSKQSFSKIKFLGAILFITFPLALFMKILYIDKFFNGVSQTEANWQIHPPLTFVFLTTGPILLFCWLGFKNYFRSLTTIKIMFLSFVFSSYLMFFSPIAFYLKTTNTRFLSPLNYILLAVLTVTGIKRLRSLSIVCLMLLLLFIPGNIEGFKSQINDPNLVSPISYLPKGIIDGFKYLDTLPGKQTVLTTPAQFLWMIASIYSGKPVYLNRLGLYNYDQKADITAKFYWGSLSEHQAKEFLEKNQIGFITLTSIENYPLDKVSQYGFLKKIYQNQDVVIFQLVGR
;
A
#
# COMPACT_ATOMS: atom_id res chain seq x y z
N ALA A 1 20.41 4.55 -22.33
CA ALA A 1 19.10 4.00 -22.77
C ALA A 1 18.46 3.11 -21.70
N ALA A 2 19.07 1.97 -21.31
CA ALA A 2 18.46 1.01 -20.37
C ALA A 2 18.06 1.60 -19.00
N ILE A 3 18.93 2.40 -18.36
CA ILE A 3 18.63 3.05 -17.07
C ILE A 3 17.44 4.01 -17.20
N ILE A 4 17.41 4.79 -18.27
CA ILE A 4 16.30 5.72 -18.55
C ILE A 4 15.02 4.92 -18.77
N GLY A 5 15.07 3.86 -19.59
CA GLY A 5 13.92 2.97 -19.82
C GLY A 5 13.40 2.31 -18.55
N LEU A 6 14.29 1.87 -17.64
CA LEU A 6 13.91 1.32 -16.34
C LEU A 6 13.27 2.37 -15.43
N LEU A 7 13.82 3.58 -15.37
CA LEU A 7 13.24 4.68 -14.59
C LEU A 7 11.89 5.13 -15.17
N SER A 8 11.77 5.17 -16.49
CA SER A 8 10.51 5.40 -17.20
C SER A 8 9.49 4.30 -16.94
N PHE A 9 9.92 3.04 -16.85
CA PHE A 9 9.05 1.92 -16.48
C PHE A 9 8.59 2.02 -15.02
N LEU A 10 9.48 2.40 -14.10
CA LEU A 10 9.13 2.58 -12.69
C LEU A 10 8.09 3.68 -12.46
N LEU A 11 8.03 4.70 -13.33
CA LEU A 11 6.96 5.71 -13.30
C LEU A 11 5.56 5.12 -13.48
N SER A 12 5.43 4.03 -14.25
CA SER A 12 4.14 3.39 -14.50
C SER A 12 3.62 2.59 -13.31
N PHE A 13 4.50 2.15 -12.40
CA PHE A 13 4.13 1.25 -11.28
C PHE A 13 4.29 1.87 -9.89
N SER A 14 5.30 2.73 -9.68
CA SER A 14 5.57 3.36 -8.38
C SER A 14 6.11 4.80 -8.54
N PRO A 15 5.21 5.79 -8.72
CA PRO A 15 5.59 7.20 -8.85
C PRO A 15 6.41 7.72 -7.67
N ALA A 16 6.10 7.28 -6.45
CA ALA A 16 6.82 7.70 -5.25
C ALA A 16 8.28 7.19 -5.21
N SER A 17 8.52 5.93 -5.60
CA SER A 17 9.88 5.38 -5.69
C SER A 17 10.70 6.08 -6.77
N PHE A 18 10.06 6.47 -7.87
CA PHE A 18 10.71 7.28 -8.90
C PHE A 18 11.13 8.66 -8.37
N LEU A 19 10.23 9.38 -7.69
CA LEU A 19 10.53 10.70 -7.13
C LEU A 19 11.66 10.64 -6.11
N LEU A 20 11.68 9.58 -5.30
CA LEU A 20 12.79 9.30 -4.39
C LEU A 20 14.11 9.11 -5.13
N ILE A 21 14.12 8.35 -6.24
CA ILE A 21 15.33 8.18 -7.05
C ILE A 21 15.78 9.51 -7.64
N VAL A 22 14.87 10.33 -8.18
CA VAL A 22 15.20 11.67 -8.71
C VAL A 22 15.80 12.55 -7.62
N ALA A 23 15.17 12.64 -6.44
CA ALA A 23 15.69 13.40 -5.31
C ALA A 23 17.09 12.92 -4.90
N SER A 24 17.29 11.60 -4.86
CA SER A 24 18.58 10.98 -4.58
C SER A 24 19.64 11.33 -5.63
N LEU A 25 19.29 11.35 -6.92
CA LEU A 25 20.21 11.68 -8.01
C LEU A 25 20.58 13.16 -8.01
N ILE A 26 19.64 14.06 -7.69
CA ILE A 26 19.90 15.49 -7.50
C ILE A 26 20.90 15.67 -6.36
N LEU A 27 20.62 15.07 -5.19
CA LEU A 27 21.50 15.16 -4.02
C LEU A 27 22.88 14.55 -4.30
N THR A 28 22.93 13.42 -5.02
CA THR A 28 24.19 12.81 -5.46
C THR A 28 24.99 13.79 -6.32
N SER A 29 24.34 14.43 -7.29
CA SER A 29 25.01 15.35 -8.22
C SER A 29 25.61 16.55 -7.47
N ILE A 30 24.85 17.11 -6.50
CA ILE A 30 25.33 18.18 -5.61
C ILE A 30 26.56 17.71 -4.81
N LEU A 31 26.50 16.53 -4.18
CA LEU A 31 27.61 15.99 -3.41
C LEU A 31 28.84 15.66 -4.27
N LEU A 32 28.65 15.25 -5.53
CA LEU A 32 29.75 15.03 -6.48
C LEU A 32 30.45 16.33 -6.86
N VAL A 33 29.72 17.45 -6.99
CA VAL A 33 30.29 18.78 -7.21
C VAL A 33 31.14 19.18 -6.00
N PHE A 34 30.61 19.08 -4.79
CA PHE A 34 31.36 19.43 -3.58
C PHE A 34 32.58 18.54 -3.32
N SER A 35 32.49 17.25 -3.67
CA SER A 35 33.61 16.32 -3.56
C SER A 35 34.61 16.40 -4.72
N LYS A 36 34.48 17.40 -5.62
CA LYS A 36 35.38 17.65 -6.76
C LYS A 36 35.58 16.40 -7.63
N GLN A 37 34.54 15.58 -7.77
CA GLN A 37 34.57 14.38 -8.61
C GLN A 37 34.50 14.76 -10.09
N SER A 38 34.81 13.79 -10.97
CA SER A 38 34.81 13.96 -12.43
C SER A 38 33.53 14.63 -12.95
N PHE A 39 33.71 15.71 -13.71
CA PHE A 39 32.62 16.45 -14.35
C PHE A 39 31.79 15.60 -15.32
N SER A 40 32.38 14.57 -15.92
CA SER A 40 31.68 13.61 -16.77
C SER A 40 30.60 12.84 -16.00
N LYS A 41 30.84 12.52 -14.72
CA LYS A 41 29.84 11.86 -13.87
C LYS A 41 28.66 12.78 -13.59
N ILE A 42 28.93 14.07 -13.32
CA ILE A 42 27.90 15.08 -13.06
C ILE A 42 27.05 15.30 -14.32
N LYS A 43 27.69 15.44 -15.49
CA LYS A 43 26.99 15.53 -16.79
C LYS A 43 26.11 14.32 -17.06
N PHE A 44 26.60 13.11 -16.78
CA PHE A 44 25.82 11.89 -16.95
C PHE A 44 24.57 11.86 -16.06
N LEU A 45 24.70 12.20 -14.77
CA LEU A 45 23.54 12.28 -13.87
C LEU A 45 22.57 13.40 -14.29
N GLY A 46 23.09 14.55 -14.70
CA GLY A 46 22.29 15.66 -15.22
C GLY A 46 21.47 15.27 -16.46
N ALA A 47 22.05 14.50 -17.39
CA ALA A 47 21.34 14.00 -18.56
C ALA A 47 20.20 13.03 -18.19
N ILE A 48 20.42 12.15 -17.19
CA ILE A 48 19.36 11.27 -16.68
C ILE A 48 18.22 12.12 -16.08
N LEU A 49 18.55 13.11 -15.24
CA LEU A 49 17.56 13.99 -14.62
C LEU A 49 16.76 14.78 -15.65
N PHE A 50 17.42 15.32 -16.67
CA PHE A 50 16.79 16.11 -17.73
C PHE A 50 15.73 15.33 -18.51
N ILE A 51 15.92 14.01 -18.70
CA ILE A 51 14.97 13.17 -19.42
C ILE A 51 13.88 12.64 -18.48
N THR A 52 14.27 12.20 -17.30
CA THR A 52 13.37 11.51 -16.37
C THR A 52 12.39 12.46 -15.68
N PHE A 53 12.82 13.68 -15.34
CA PHE A 53 11.97 14.65 -14.63
C PHE A 53 10.75 15.11 -15.46
N PRO A 54 10.88 15.55 -16.73
CA PRO A 54 9.72 15.91 -17.55
C PRO A 54 8.77 14.74 -17.79
N LEU A 55 9.31 13.54 -18.03
CA LEU A 55 8.51 12.34 -18.25
C LEU A 55 7.67 11.98 -17.01
N ALA A 56 8.24 12.17 -15.82
CA ALA A 56 7.54 11.97 -14.56
C ALA A 56 6.37 12.93 -14.36
N LEU A 57 6.61 14.21 -14.66
CA LEU A 57 5.59 15.25 -14.61
C LEU A 57 4.45 14.94 -15.58
N PHE A 58 4.79 14.53 -16.80
CA PHE A 58 3.83 14.09 -17.82
C PHE A 58 3.00 12.89 -17.36
N MET A 59 3.63 11.85 -16.80
CA MET A 59 2.92 10.67 -16.28
C MET A 59 2.02 11.00 -15.08
N LYS A 60 2.45 11.89 -14.19
CA LYS A 60 1.61 12.36 -13.07
C LYS A 60 0.32 13.00 -13.59
N ILE A 61 0.44 13.94 -14.53
CA ILE A 61 -0.69 14.69 -15.09
C ILE A 61 -1.67 13.75 -15.82
N LEU A 62 -1.15 12.86 -16.67
CA LEU A 62 -2.02 12.00 -17.48
C LEU A 62 -2.65 10.84 -16.71
N TYR A 63 -1.89 10.23 -15.79
CA TYR A 63 -2.30 8.96 -15.16
C TYR A 63 -2.85 9.19 -13.75
N ILE A 64 -2.11 9.89 -12.91
CA ILE A 64 -2.46 10.01 -11.48
C ILE A 64 -3.64 10.96 -11.30
N ASP A 65 -3.57 12.17 -11.86
CA ASP A 65 -4.62 13.17 -11.67
C ASP A 65 -5.92 12.82 -12.40
N LYS A 66 -5.85 12.04 -13.49
CA LYS A 66 -7.04 11.64 -14.27
C LYS A 66 -7.73 10.37 -13.78
N PHE A 67 -6.96 9.33 -13.46
CA PHE A 67 -7.52 8.01 -13.13
C PHE A 67 -7.48 7.66 -11.65
N PHE A 68 -6.51 8.22 -10.90
CA PHE A 68 -6.28 7.87 -9.50
C PHE A 68 -6.49 9.05 -8.54
N ASN A 69 -7.28 10.06 -8.92
CA ASN A 69 -7.50 11.24 -8.09
C ASN A 69 -8.10 10.88 -6.71
N GLY A 70 -9.14 10.04 -6.67
CA GLY A 70 -9.76 9.61 -5.40
C GLY A 70 -8.79 8.85 -4.48
N VAL A 71 -7.97 7.96 -5.06
CA VAL A 71 -6.94 7.22 -4.31
C VAL A 71 -5.85 8.16 -3.82
N SER A 72 -5.37 9.07 -4.68
CA SER A 72 -4.31 10.02 -4.33
C SER A 72 -4.74 10.99 -3.23
N GLN A 73 -6.00 11.44 -3.23
CA GLN A 73 -6.56 12.25 -2.13
C GLN A 73 -6.64 11.46 -0.83
N THR A 74 -7.10 10.20 -0.89
CA THR A 74 -7.17 9.33 0.29
C THR A 74 -5.78 9.08 0.87
N GLU A 75 -4.80 8.75 0.02
CA GLU A 75 -3.41 8.56 0.43
C GLU A 75 -2.76 9.83 0.98
N ALA A 76 -3.09 11.00 0.42
CA ALA A 76 -2.60 12.28 0.91
C ALA A 76 -3.05 12.56 2.36
N ASN A 77 -4.20 12.04 2.78
CA ASN A 77 -4.71 12.17 4.14
C ASN A 77 -4.10 11.13 5.11
N TRP A 78 -3.43 10.10 4.61
CA TRP A 78 -2.75 9.06 5.41
C TRP A 78 -1.28 9.39 5.67
N GLN A 79 -0.98 10.65 5.98
CA GLN A 79 0.37 11.02 6.42
C GLN A 79 0.64 10.48 7.82
N ILE A 80 1.82 9.90 8.01
CA ILE A 80 2.24 9.39 9.32
C ILE A 80 3.52 10.11 9.71
N HIS A 81 3.43 10.98 10.71
CA HIS A 81 4.57 11.74 11.23
C HIS A 81 4.91 11.25 12.65
N PRO A 82 5.51 10.06 12.79
CA PRO A 82 5.85 9.54 14.09
C PRO A 82 6.95 10.41 14.71
N PRO A 83 6.96 10.56 16.06
CA PRO A 83 8.08 11.17 16.73
C PRO A 83 9.40 10.48 16.36
N LEU A 84 10.51 11.22 16.30
CA LEU A 84 11.82 10.66 15.97
C LEU A 84 12.19 9.46 16.88
N THR A 85 11.75 9.50 18.14
CA THR A 85 11.92 8.40 19.11
C THR A 85 11.35 7.08 18.59
N PHE A 86 10.19 7.08 17.92
CA PHE A 86 9.63 5.88 17.32
C PHE A 86 10.48 5.36 16.17
N VAL A 87 11.09 6.24 15.36
CA VAL A 87 12.00 5.82 14.29
C VAL A 87 13.27 5.19 14.87
N PHE A 88 13.82 5.75 15.95
CA PHE A 88 14.95 5.12 16.66
C PHE A 88 14.58 3.73 17.20
N LEU A 89 13.43 3.60 17.86
CA LEU A 89 12.97 2.34 18.44
C LEU A 89 12.68 1.27 17.38
N THR A 90 12.02 1.64 16.28
CA THR A 90 11.68 0.72 15.17
C THR A 90 12.88 0.30 14.35
N THR A 91 13.87 1.19 14.19
CA THR A 91 15.14 0.81 13.56
C THR A 91 15.93 -0.14 14.47
N GLY A 92 15.80 0.03 15.79
CA GLY A 92 16.31 -0.89 16.78
C GLY A 92 17.80 -0.71 17.09
N PRO A 93 18.41 -1.65 17.82
CA PRO A 93 19.78 -1.53 18.33
C PRO A 93 20.85 -1.59 17.24
N ILE A 94 20.47 -1.86 15.98
CA ILE A 94 21.35 -1.70 14.81
C ILE A 94 21.95 -0.29 14.75
N LEU A 95 21.23 0.72 15.23
CA LEU A 95 21.72 2.11 15.27
C LEU A 95 22.95 2.29 16.17
N LEU A 96 23.05 1.54 17.27
CA LEU A 96 24.19 1.58 18.19
C LEU A 96 25.49 1.17 17.47
N PHE A 97 25.40 0.16 16.60
CA PHE A 97 26.54 -0.38 15.88
C PHE A 97 26.80 0.31 14.55
N CYS A 98 25.77 0.92 13.95
CA CYS A 98 25.86 1.68 12.70
C CYS A 98 26.90 2.82 12.81
N TRP A 99 26.91 3.55 13.93
CA TRP A 99 27.87 4.63 14.19
C TRP A 99 29.34 4.16 14.13
N LEU A 100 29.63 2.97 14.67
CA LEU A 100 30.97 2.38 14.66
C LEU A 100 31.46 2.03 13.25
N GLY A 101 30.55 1.68 12.35
CA GLY A 101 30.86 1.38 10.95
C GLY A 101 31.07 2.62 10.08
N PHE A 102 30.45 3.75 10.45
CA PHE A 102 30.36 4.96 9.63
C PHE A 102 31.73 5.46 9.18
N LYS A 103 32.67 5.66 10.12
CA LYS A 103 34.02 6.17 9.85
C LYS A 103 34.77 5.34 8.80
N ASN A 104 34.55 4.03 8.78
CA ASN A 104 35.32 3.12 7.92
C ASN A 104 34.67 2.94 6.57
N TYR A 105 33.35 2.81 6.57
CA TYR A 105 32.59 2.71 5.34
C TYR A 105 32.82 3.96 4.48
N PHE A 106 32.83 5.15 5.07
CA PHE A 106 33.06 6.40 4.38
C PHE A 106 34.54 6.84 4.30
N ARG A 107 35.50 5.98 4.68
CA ARG A 107 36.94 6.27 4.51
C ARG A 107 37.32 6.51 3.04
N SER A 108 36.64 5.84 2.11
CA SER A 108 36.74 6.09 0.67
C SER A 108 35.36 6.43 0.10
N LEU A 109 35.16 7.69 -0.28
CA LEU A 109 33.91 8.19 -0.87
C LEU A 109 33.83 7.85 -2.36
N THR A 110 33.50 6.60 -2.66
CA THR A 110 33.18 6.18 -4.03
C THR A 110 31.80 6.73 -4.45
N THR A 111 31.59 6.94 -5.76
CA THR A 111 30.31 7.42 -6.31
C THR A 111 29.11 6.56 -5.87
N ILE A 112 29.26 5.24 -5.81
CA ILE A 112 28.19 4.32 -5.37
C ILE A 112 27.79 4.58 -3.91
N LYS A 113 28.78 4.77 -3.03
CA LYS A 113 28.52 5.09 -1.61
C LYS A 113 27.82 6.44 -1.44
N ILE A 114 28.20 7.44 -2.24
CA ILE A 114 27.53 8.75 -2.25
C ILE A 114 26.08 8.58 -2.72
N MET A 115 25.84 7.87 -3.82
CA MET A 115 24.49 7.59 -4.32
C MET A 115 23.62 6.90 -3.29
N PHE A 116 24.16 5.86 -2.63
CA PHE A 116 23.40 5.10 -1.66
C PHE A 116 23.11 5.91 -0.39
N LEU A 117 24.06 6.71 0.08
CA LEU A 117 23.85 7.65 1.19
C LEU A 117 22.80 8.71 0.82
N SER A 118 22.90 9.29 -0.38
CA SER A 118 21.92 10.25 -0.89
C SER A 118 20.52 9.65 -0.95
N PHE A 119 20.40 8.38 -1.36
CA PHE A 119 19.13 7.69 -1.41
C PHE A 119 18.48 7.58 -0.04
N VAL A 120 19.22 7.10 0.96
CA VAL A 120 18.70 6.93 2.33
C VAL A 120 18.38 8.29 2.95
N PHE A 121 19.23 9.31 2.72
CA PHE A 121 18.98 10.65 3.21
C PHE A 121 17.74 11.27 2.58
N SER A 122 17.61 11.21 1.25
CA SER A 122 16.42 11.69 0.53
C SER A 122 15.15 10.95 0.97
N SER A 123 15.25 9.65 1.26
CA SER A 123 14.13 8.84 1.76
C SER A 123 13.58 9.38 3.08
N TYR A 124 14.43 9.56 4.08
CA TYR A 124 14.02 10.13 5.37
C TYR A 124 13.61 11.60 5.26
N LEU A 125 14.33 12.40 4.46
CA LEU A 125 13.97 13.80 4.23
C LEU A 125 12.56 13.92 3.65
N MET A 126 12.24 13.13 2.62
CA MET A 126 10.92 13.14 2.01
C MET A 126 9.84 12.59 2.96
N PHE A 127 10.15 11.54 3.73
CA PHE A 127 9.23 10.98 4.73
C PHE A 127 8.82 12.00 5.80
N PHE A 128 9.78 12.79 6.32
CA PHE A 128 9.48 13.80 7.34
C PHE A 128 9.00 15.13 6.78
N SER A 129 9.14 15.37 5.47
CA SER A 129 8.70 16.61 4.83
C SER A 129 7.22 16.60 4.44
N PRO A 130 6.59 17.78 4.24
CA PRO A 130 5.24 17.88 3.70
C PRO A 130 5.16 17.58 2.19
N ILE A 131 6.26 17.19 1.53
CA ILE A 131 6.27 17.01 0.06
C ILE A 131 5.27 15.95 -0.40
N ALA A 132 5.04 14.93 0.43
CA ALA A 132 4.09 13.86 0.16
C ALA A 132 2.67 14.39 -0.05
N PHE A 133 2.25 15.36 0.77
CA PHE A 133 0.95 16.00 0.68
C PHE A 133 0.76 16.72 -0.66
N TYR A 134 1.74 17.53 -1.07
CA TYR A 134 1.70 18.22 -2.37
C TYR A 134 1.77 17.28 -3.58
N LEU A 135 2.35 16.11 -3.38
CA LEU A 135 2.40 15.05 -4.39
C LEU A 135 1.15 14.15 -4.37
N LYS A 136 0.18 14.41 -3.48
CA LYS A 136 -1.02 13.60 -3.25
C LYS A 136 -0.70 12.11 -3.00
N THR A 137 0.26 11.85 -2.10
CA THR A 137 0.68 10.49 -1.73
C THR A 137 0.94 10.42 -0.23
N THR A 138 0.88 9.23 0.38
CA THR A 138 1.37 9.04 1.75
C THR A 138 2.89 9.13 1.80
N ASN A 139 3.43 9.78 2.83
CA ASN A 139 4.86 9.91 3.07
C ASN A 139 5.57 8.56 3.30
N THR A 140 4.85 7.56 3.80
CA THR A 140 5.38 6.20 4.03
C THR A 140 5.94 5.56 2.77
N ARG A 141 5.44 5.91 1.57
CA ARG A 141 5.97 5.40 0.28
C ARG A 141 7.41 5.85 -0.01
N PHE A 142 7.90 6.88 0.67
CA PHE A 142 9.29 7.30 0.54
C PHE A 142 10.23 6.46 1.40
N LEU A 143 9.75 5.73 2.40
CA LEU A 143 10.58 4.77 3.14
C LEU A 143 10.79 3.52 2.29
N SER A 144 12.06 3.18 2.07
CA SER A 144 12.44 2.03 1.26
C SER A 144 13.14 0.97 2.12
N PRO A 145 12.95 -0.33 1.85
CA PRO A 145 13.76 -1.39 2.46
C PRO A 145 15.27 -1.19 2.29
N LEU A 146 15.68 -0.49 1.23
CA LEU A 146 17.09 -0.13 0.98
C LEU A 146 17.70 0.72 2.11
N ASN A 147 16.89 1.46 2.86
CA ASN A 147 17.36 2.22 4.04
C ASN A 147 17.97 1.29 5.09
N TYR A 148 17.31 0.16 5.35
CA TYR A 148 17.79 -0.83 6.31
C TYR A 148 19.04 -1.55 5.82
N ILE A 149 19.21 -1.72 4.51
CA ILE A 149 20.43 -2.31 3.94
C ILE A 149 21.66 -1.44 4.24
N LEU A 150 21.57 -0.10 4.12
CA LEU A 150 22.69 0.77 4.48
C LEU A 150 23.05 0.63 5.96
N LEU A 151 22.04 0.68 6.82
CA LEU A 151 22.21 0.54 8.27
C LEU A 151 22.82 -0.82 8.64
N ALA A 152 22.42 -1.89 7.95
CA ALA A 152 22.98 -3.23 8.11
C ALA A 152 24.45 -3.31 7.67
N VAL A 153 24.79 -2.75 6.50
CA VAL A 153 26.18 -2.72 6.01
C VAL A 153 27.09 -1.94 6.97
N LEU A 154 26.63 -0.79 7.45
CA LEU A 154 27.34 0.01 8.45
C LEU A 154 27.51 -0.79 9.74
N THR A 155 26.44 -1.43 10.22
CA THR A 155 26.48 -2.24 11.43
C THR A 155 27.45 -3.40 11.33
N VAL A 156 27.40 -4.20 10.26
CA VAL A 156 28.34 -5.31 10.05
C VAL A 156 29.78 -4.80 10.00
N THR A 157 30.01 -3.66 9.34
CA THR A 157 31.33 -3.03 9.29
C THR A 157 31.81 -2.59 10.69
N GLY A 158 30.91 -2.13 11.55
CA GLY A 158 31.18 -1.78 12.94
C GLY A 158 31.46 -3.00 13.82
N ILE A 159 30.58 -4.02 13.76
CA ILE A 159 30.65 -5.24 14.57
C ILE A 159 31.94 -6.03 14.31
N LYS A 160 32.41 -6.10 13.05
CA LYS A 160 33.66 -6.79 12.68
C LYS A 160 34.90 -6.31 13.44
N ARG A 161 34.83 -5.16 14.12
CA ARG A 161 35.93 -4.59 14.90
C ARG A 161 35.84 -4.88 16.39
N LEU A 162 34.69 -5.35 16.86
CA LEU A 162 34.50 -5.69 18.26
C LEU A 162 35.19 -7.03 18.52
N ARG A 163 36.05 -7.07 19.54
CA ARG A 163 36.83 -8.27 19.88
C ARG A 163 35.96 -9.44 20.34
N SER A 164 34.74 -9.18 20.80
CA SER A 164 33.82 -10.20 21.33
C SER A 164 32.47 -10.14 20.62
N LEU A 165 32.35 -10.91 19.53
CA LEU A 165 31.09 -11.11 18.81
C LEU A 165 30.01 -11.71 19.72
N SER A 166 30.40 -12.55 20.68
CA SER A 166 29.51 -13.21 21.64
C SER A 166 28.75 -12.20 22.49
N ILE A 167 29.42 -11.14 22.95
CA ILE A 167 28.79 -10.05 23.73
C ILE A 167 27.81 -9.26 22.87
N VAL A 168 28.16 -9.00 21.61
CA VAL A 168 27.27 -8.32 20.65
C VAL A 168 26.01 -9.14 20.39
N CYS A 169 26.16 -10.45 20.15
CA CYS A 169 25.05 -11.37 19.96
C CYS A 169 24.17 -11.44 21.21
N LEU A 170 24.76 -11.54 22.41
CA LEU A 170 24.03 -11.55 23.66
C LEU A 170 23.26 -10.23 23.87
N MET A 171 23.88 -9.08 23.63
CA MET A 171 23.21 -7.77 23.70
C MET A 171 22.04 -7.67 22.72
N LEU A 172 22.23 -8.12 21.47
CA LEU A 172 21.16 -8.12 20.47
C LEU A 172 20.01 -9.02 20.91
N LEU A 173 20.29 -10.23 21.41
CA LEU A 173 19.26 -11.15 21.92
C LEU A 173 18.49 -10.54 23.08
N LEU A 174 19.19 -9.97 24.06
CA LEU A 174 18.57 -9.36 25.24
C LEU A 174 17.75 -8.10 24.91
N LEU A 175 18.13 -7.34 23.88
CA LEU A 175 17.38 -6.15 23.45
C LEU A 175 16.20 -6.49 22.52
N PHE A 176 16.35 -7.48 21.63
CA PHE A 176 15.31 -7.82 20.65
C PHE A 176 14.23 -8.73 21.23
N ILE A 177 14.58 -9.79 21.95
CA ILE A 177 13.63 -10.83 22.34
C ILE A 177 12.49 -10.26 23.20
N PRO A 178 12.75 -9.51 24.28
CA PRO A 178 11.67 -8.99 25.12
C PRO A 178 10.75 -8.03 24.37
N GLY A 179 11.32 -7.10 23.58
CA GLY A 179 10.56 -6.14 22.80
C GLY A 179 9.71 -6.77 21.70
N ASN A 180 10.23 -7.81 21.03
CA ASN A 180 9.45 -8.54 20.02
C ASN A 180 8.36 -9.39 20.67
N ILE A 181 8.62 -10.06 21.80
CA ILE A 181 7.59 -10.81 22.52
C ILE A 181 6.45 -9.88 22.94
N GLU A 182 6.75 -8.72 23.52
CA GLU A 182 5.72 -7.74 23.89
C GLU A 182 5.00 -7.17 22.66
N GLY A 183 5.71 -6.89 21.57
CA GLY A 183 5.10 -6.47 20.30
C GLY A 183 4.18 -7.54 19.69
N PHE A 184 4.57 -8.81 19.74
CA PHE A 184 3.72 -9.92 19.31
C PHE A 184 2.48 -10.06 20.20
N LYS A 185 2.64 -9.98 21.52
CA LYS A 185 1.51 -10.01 22.45
C LYS A 185 0.57 -8.85 22.23
N SER A 186 1.08 -7.64 22.01
CA SER A 186 0.23 -6.47 21.79
C SER A 186 -0.54 -6.58 20.48
N GLN A 187 0.07 -7.08 19.41
CA GLN A 187 -0.62 -7.32 18.13
C GLN A 187 -1.65 -8.44 18.20
N ILE A 188 -1.36 -9.55 18.89
CA ILE A 188 -2.33 -10.65 19.05
C ILE A 188 -3.55 -10.20 19.86
N ASN A 189 -3.36 -9.28 20.81
CA ASN A 189 -4.40 -8.81 21.71
C ASN A 189 -4.92 -7.40 21.37
N ASP A 190 -4.57 -6.82 20.22
CA ASP A 190 -4.96 -5.44 19.88
C ASP A 190 -6.48 -5.39 19.65
N PRO A 191 -7.25 -4.68 20.48
CA PRO A 191 -8.70 -4.56 20.32
C PRO A 191 -9.08 -3.85 19.01
N ASN A 192 -8.17 -3.10 18.38
CA ASN A 192 -8.37 -2.47 17.07
C ASN A 192 -8.05 -3.40 15.90
N LEU A 193 -7.26 -4.48 16.12
CA LEU A 193 -7.15 -5.61 15.18
C LEU A 193 -8.39 -6.51 15.20
N VAL A 194 -9.27 -6.35 16.20
CA VAL A 194 -10.65 -6.86 16.19
C VAL A 194 -11.56 -5.97 15.33
N SER A 195 -11.00 -5.14 14.44
CA SER A 195 -11.75 -4.68 13.28
C SER A 195 -12.17 -5.94 12.48
N PRO A 196 -13.48 -6.16 12.23
CA PRO A 196 -13.96 -7.34 11.50
C PRO A 196 -13.39 -7.45 10.07
N ILE A 197 -12.68 -6.42 9.60
CA ILE A 197 -11.97 -6.37 8.33
C ILE A 197 -10.59 -7.04 8.41
N SER A 198 -9.92 -6.96 9.57
CA SER A 198 -8.61 -7.57 9.80
C SER A 198 -8.72 -9.09 10.03
N TYR A 199 -9.75 -9.52 10.76
CA TYR A 199 -10.13 -10.92 10.91
C TYR A 199 -11.63 -11.07 10.66
N LEU A 200 -11.98 -11.53 9.45
CA LEU A 200 -13.38 -11.70 9.07
C LEU A 200 -14.02 -12.83 9.86
N PRO A 201 -15.26 -12.63 10.36
CA PRO A 201 -16.06 -13.71 10.91
C PRO A 201 -16.10 -14.89 9.94
N LYS A 202 -15.90 -16.10 10.47
CA LYS A 202 -15.88 -17.34 9.68
C LYS A 202 -17.13 -17.47 8.81
N GLY A 203 -18.30 -17.04 9.30
CA GLY A 203 -19.56 -17.10 8.56
C GLY A 203 -19.54 -16.29 7.25
N ILE A 204 -18.80 -15.18 7.17
CA ILE A 204 -18.63 -14.41 5.93
C ILE A 204 -17.84 -15.23 4.91
N ILE A 205 -16.71 -15.83 5.33
CA ILE A 205 -15.86 -16.66 4.48
C ILE A 205 -16.64 -17.89 3.97
N ASP A 206 -17.38 -18.56 4.86
CA ASP A 206 -18.18 -19.73 4.52
C ASP A 206 -19.30 -19.36 3.52
N GLY A 207 -19.93 -18.19 3.65
CA GLY A 207 -20.91 -17.70 2.67
C GLY A 207 -20.30 -17.41 1.30
N PHE A 208 -19.10 -16.81 1.24
CA PHE A 208 -18.42 -16.62 -0.05
C PHE A 208 -17.99 -17.96 -0.66
N LYS A 209 -17.47 -18.91 0.12
CA LYS A 209 -17.17 -20.27 -0.36
C LYS A 209 -18.41 -21.01 -0.87
N TYR A 210 -19.57 -20.79 -0.23
CA TYR A 210 -20.83 -21.33 -0.74
C TYR A 210 -21.13 -20.85 -2.16
N LEU A 211 -20.86 -19.58 -2.51
CA LEU A 211 -21.04 -19.09 -3.88
C LEU A 211 -20.18 -19.87 -4.89
N ASP A 212 -18.97 -20.29 -4.53
CA ASP A 212 -18.08 -21.06 -5.41
C ASP A 212 -18.69 -22.42 -5.80
N THR A 213 -19.52 -23.00 -4.92
CA THR A 213 -20.23 -24.25 -5.20
C THR A 213 -21.38 -24.10 -6.20
N LEU A 214 -21.84 -22.87 -6.46
CA LEU A 214 -22.97 -22.60 -7.35
C LEU A 214 -22.51 -22.50 -8.82
N PRO A 215 -23.26 -23.08 -9.77
CA PRO A 215 -22.89 -23.07 -11.18
C PRO A 215 -22.92 -21.66 -11.78
N GLY A 216 -22.08 -21.45 -12.81
CA GLY A 216 -22.04 -20.22 -13.60
C GLY A 216 -21.10 -19.13 -13.07
N LYS A 217 -20.82 -18.14 -13.94
CA LYS A 217 -19.88 -17.03 -13.70
C LYS A 217 -20.58 -15.68 -13.46
N GLN A 218 -21.78 -15.71 -12.91
CA GLN A 218 -22.54 -14.48 -12.65
C GLN A 218 -21.80 -13.60 -11.63
N THR A 219 -21.88 -12.30 -11.81
CA THR A 219 -21.16 -11.33 -10.96
C THR A 219 -21.77 -11.28 -9.57
N VAL A 220 -20.92 -11.16 -8.56
CA VAL A 220 -21.29 -10.92 -7.16
C VAL A 220 -21.32 -9.42 -6.91
N LEU A 221 -22.42 -8.93 -6.33
CA LEU A 221 -22.53 -7.60 -5.77
C LEU A 221 -22.23 -7.68 -4.28
N THR A 222 -21.17 -7.02 -3.87
CA THR A 222 -20.96 -6.63 -2.47
C THR A 222 -21.41 -5.20 -2.30
N THR A 223 -21.81 -4.87 -1.09
CA THR A 223 -21.83 -3.50 -0.54
C THR A 223 -20.54 -2.73 -0.86
N PRO A 224 -20.59 -1.39 -0.85
CA PRO A 224 -19.41 -0.53 -1.04
C PRO A 224 -18.58 -0.36 0.24
N ALA A 225 -18.82 -1.15 1.30
CA ALA A 225 -18.03 -1.08 2.52
C ALA A 225 -16.67 -1.79 2.38
N GLN A 226 -15.79 -1.51 3.35
CA GLN A 226 -14.35 -1.66 3.19
C GLN A 226 -13.90 -3.11 2.89
N PHE A 227 -13.22 -3.28 1.76
CA PHE A 227 -12.45 -4.46 1.33
C PHE A 227 -13.19 -5.80 1.12
N LEU A 228 -14.50 -5.90 1.37
CA LEU A 228 -15.24 -7.14 1.13
C LEU A 228 -15.19 -7.63 -0.32
N TRP A 229 -15.13 -6.71 -1.27
CA TRP A 229 -14.95 -7.05 -2.68
C TRP A 229 -13.70 -7.91 -2.93
N MET A 230 -12.63 -7.71 -2.17
CA MET A 230 -11.38 -8.47 -2.30
C MET A 230 -11.61 -9.90 -1.81
N ILE A 231 -12.28 -10.04 -0.67
CA ILE A 231 -12.58 -11.32 -0.03
C ILE A 231 -13.55 -12.12 -0.89
N ALA A 232 -14.63 -11.48 -1.35
CA ALA A 232 -15.57 -12.07 -2.28
C ALA A 232 -14.86 -12.56 -3.55
N SER A 233 -13.95 -11.78 -4.12
CA SER A 233 -13.19 -12.17 -5.31
C SER A 233 -12.31 -13.41 -5.07
N ILE A 234 -11.73 -13.54 -3.87
CA ILE A 234 -10.86 -14.67 -3.51
C ILE A 234 -11.67 -15.94 -3.26
N TYR A 235 -12.73 -15.86 -2.46
CA TYR A 235 -13.42 -17.04 -1.94
C TYR A 235 -14.65 -17.48 -2.72
N SER A 236 -15.24 -16.62 -3.55
CA SER A 236 -16.45 -16.98 -4.31
C SER A 236 -16.17 -17.62 -5.67
N GLY A 237 -14.94 -17.54 -6.17
CA GLY A 237 -14.59 -17.98 -7.53
C GLY A 237 -15.31 -17.21 -8.64
N LYS A 238 -15.98 -16.09 -8.31
CA LYS A 238 -16.82 -15.30 -9.24
C LYS A 238 -16.31 -13.86 -9.41
N PRO A 239 -16.61 -13.21 -10.55
CA PRO A 239 -16.34 -11.78 -10.72
C PRO A 239 -17.11 -10.96 -9.69
N VAL A 240 -16.53 -9.85 -9.22
CA VAL A 240 -17.18 -8.92 -8.27
C VAL A 240 -17.41 -7.56 -8.93
N TYR A 241 -18.60 -6.99 -8.76
CA TYR A 241 -19.03 -5.77 -9.45
C TYR A 241 -18.28 -4.52 -8.99
N LEU A 242 -18.30 -4.30 -7.67
CA LEU A 242 -17.47 -3.30 -7.00
C LEU A 242 -16.10 -3.91 -6.75
N ASN A 243 -15.06 -3.26 -7.23
CA ASN A 243 -13.69 -3.73 -7.11
C ASN A 243 -12.83 -2.64 -6.45
N ARG A 244 -11.51 -2.69 -6.61
CA ARG A 244 -10.60 -1.77 -5.93
C ARG A 244 -10.93 -0.29 -6.20
N LEU A 245 -10.92 0.52 -5.12
CA LEU A 245 -10.95 1.99 -5.19
C LEU A 245 -9.94 2.51 -6.24
N GLY A 246 -10.38 3.47 -7.06
CA GLY A 246 -9.55 4.08 -8.11
C GLY A 246 -9.51 3.33 -9.45
N LEU A 247 -10.31 2.28 -9.62
CA LEU A 247 -10.58 1.71 -10.93
C LEU A 247 -11.62 2.56 -11.69
N TYR A 248 -11.65 2.40 -13.01
CA TYR A 248 -12.50 3.18 -13.91
C TYR A 248 -13.98 3.18 -13.46
N ASN A 249 -14.56 4.38 -13.34
CA ASN A 249 -15.93 4.64 -12.88
C ASN A 249 -16.29 4.06 -11.50
N TYR A 250 -15.30 3.84 -10.62
CA TYR A 250 -15.57 3.32 -9.27
C TYR A 250 -16.64 4.14 -8.53
N ASP A 251 -16.53 5.46 -8.51
CA ASP A 251 -17.44 6.33 -7.74
C ASP A 251 -18.90 6.20 -8.23
N GLN A 252 -19.11 6.13 -9.55
CA GLN A 252 -20.43 5.93 -10.14
C GLN A 252 -20.99 4.54 -9.79
N LYS A 253 -20.14 3.51 -9.84
CA LYS A 253 -20.53 2.15 -9.44
C LYS A 253 -20.86 2.07 -7.95
N ALA A 254 -20.08 2.74 -7.12
CA ALA A 254 -20.28 2.78 -5.67
C ALA A 254 -21.60 3.50 -5.32
N ASP A 255 -21.91 4.62 -5.97
CA ASP A 255 -23.16 5.36 -5.80
C ASP A 255 -24.39 4.54 -6.18
N ILE A 256 -24.41 3.93 -7.37
CA ILE A 256 -25.55 3.10 -7.77
C ILE A 256 -25.71 1.85 -6.89
N THR A 257 -24.60 1.26 -6.45
CA THR A 257 -24.62 0.13 -5.52
C THR A 257 -25.17 0.54 -4.16
N ALA A 258 -24.77 1.70 -3.64
CA ALA A 258 -25.32 2.24 -2.40
C ALA A 258 -26.83 2.49 -2.52
N LYS A 259 -27.29 3.10 -3.63
CA LYS A 259 -28.72 3.31 -3.90
C LYS A 259 -29.50 1.99 -3.96
N PHE A 260 -28.92 0.94 -4.54
CA PHE A 260 -29.50 -0.40 -4.53
C PHE A 260 -29.66 -0.94 -3.11
N TYR A 261 -28.58 -0.94 -2.30
CA TYR A 261 -28.64 -1.48 -0.93
C TYR A 261 -29.51 -0.65 0.03
N TRP A 262 -29.60 0.66 -0.17
CA TRP A 262 -30.50 1.54 0.59
C TRP A 262 -31.97 1.45 0.14
N GLY A 263 -32.27 0.66 -0.90
CA GLY A 263 -33.62 0.53 -1.43
C GLY A 263 -34.14 1.80 -2.11
N SER A 264 -33.23 2.67 -2.57
CA SER A 264 -33.58 3.93 -3.25
C SER A 264 -33.88 3.74 -4.73
N LEU A 265 -33.56 2.57 -5.31
CA LEU A 265 -33.94 2.22 -6.68
C LEU A 265 -35.34 1.59 -6.70
N SER A 266 -36.15 1.96 -7.69
CA SER A 266 -37.41 1.26 -7.95
C SER A 266 -37.15 -0.20 -8.36
N GLU A 267 -38.14 -1.07 -8.26
CA GLU A 267 -37.99 -2.49 -8.60
C GLU A 267 -37.49 -2.69 -10.05
N HIS A 268 -38.06 -1.93 -11.00
CA HIS A 268 -37.59 -1.95 -12.39
C HIS A 268 -36.13 -1.49 -12.53
N GLN A 269 -35.77 -0.37 -11.90
CA GLN A 269 -34.39 0.17 -11.96
C GLN A 269 -33.37 -0.78 -11.34
N ALA A 270 -33.73 -1.40 -10.21
CA ALA A 270 -32.89 -2.36 -9.52
C ALA A 270 -32.69 -3.62 -10.38
N LYS A 271 -33.77 -4.16 -10.98
CA LYS A 271 -33.68 -5.31 -11.88
C LYS A 271 -32.82 -5.01 -13.11
N GLU A 272 -33.07 -3.89 -13.78
CA GLU A 272 -32.28 -3.45 -14.94
C GLU A 272 -30.80 -3.28 -14.59
N PHE A 273 -30.50 -2.67 -13.43
CA PHE A 273 -29.15 -2.54 -12.92
C PHE A 273 -28.45 -3.91 -12.76
N LEU A 274 -29.12 -4.89 -12.14
CA LEU A 274 -28.54 -6.21 -11.94
C LEU A 274 -28.33 -6.95 -13.27
N GLU A 275 -29.32 -6.92 -14.17
CA GLU A 275 -29.26 -7.61 -15.46
C GLU A 275 -28.18 -7.01 -16.39
N LYS A 276 -28.16 -5.68 -16.53
CA LYS A 276 -27.19 -4.96 -17.36
C LYS A 276 -25.74 -5.25 -16.96
N ASN A 277 -25.50 -5.45 -15.66
CA ASN A 277 -24.16 -5.70 -15.12
C ASN A 277 -23.89 -7.20 -14.87
N GLN A 278 -24.77 -8.09 -15.34
CA GLN A 278 -24.70 -9.54 -15.17
C GLN A 278 -24.56 -9.98 -13.70
N ILE A 279 -25.08 -9.18 -12.78
CA ILE A 279 -25.10 -9.48 -11.35
C ILE A 279 -26.13 -10.58 -11.12
N GLY A 280 -25.68 -11.69 -10.53
CA GLY A 280 -26.53 -12.83 -10.19
C GLY A 280 -26.65 -13.08 -8.70
N PHE A 281 -25.65 -12.63 -7.93
CA PHE A 281 -25.58 -12.84 -6.50
C PHE A 281 -25.39 -11.52 -5.77
N ILE A 282 -26.16 -11.30 -4.70
CA ILE A 282 -26.10 -10.10 -3.86
C ILE A 282 -25.77 -10.56 -2.45
N THR A 283 -24.81 -9.89 -1.81
CA THR A 283 -24.29 -10.28 -0.51
C THR A 283 -24.43 -9.15 0.50
N LEU A 284 -24.93 -9.46 1.69
CA LEU A 284 -25.03 -8.56 2.83
C LEU A 284 -24.33 -9.21 4.03
N THR A 285 -23.40 -8.52 4.66
CA THR A 285 -22.67 -9.06 5.81
C THR A 285 -23.03 -8.34 7.11
N SER A 286 -22.85 -9.01 8.25
CA SER A 286 -23.13 -8.49 9.59
C SER A 286 -22.23 -7.34 10.01
N ILE A 287 -21.06 -7.21 9.37
CA ILE A 287 -20.07 -6.18 9.67
C ILE A 287 -20.41 -4.84 8.98
N GLU A 288 -21.49 -4.82 8.21
CA GLU A 288 -21.91 -3.68 7.41
C GLU A 288 -23.31 -3.25 7.83
N ASN A 289 -23.46 -1.96 8.11
CA ASN A 289 -24.72 -1.40 8.60
C ASN A 289 -25.73 -1.14 7.47
N TYR A 290 -25.85 -2.08 6.51
CA TYR A 290 -26.83 -2.01 5.44
C TYR A 290 -28.14 -2.72 5.84
N PRO A 291 -29.31 -2.11 5.57
CA PRO A 291 -30.59 -2.65 6.00
C PRO A 291 -31.05 -3.83 5.13
N LEU A 292 -31.15 -5.02 5.74
CA LEU A 292 -31.56 -6.27 5.08
C LEU A 292 -32.99 -6.19 4.49
N ASP A 293 -33.89 -5.46 5.15
CA ASP A 293 -35.27 -5.24 4.72
C ASP A 293 -35.35 -4.51 3.37
N LYS A 294 -34.44 -3.57 3.11
CA LYS A 294 -34.40 -2.81 1.85
C LYS A 294 -33.98 -3.64 0.65
N VAL A 295 -33.15 -4.66 0.84
CA VAL A 295 -32.82 -5.61 -0.24
C VAL A 295 -33.92 -6.66 -0.37
N SER A 296 -34.50 -7.11 0.75
CA SER A 296 -35.53 -8.15 0.77
C SER A 296 -36.86 -7.72 0.14
N GLN A 297 -37.10 -6.43 -0.06
CA GLN A 297 -38.31 -5.91 -0.70
C GLN A 297 -38.39 -6.19 -2.21
N TYR A 298 -37.26 -6.48 -2.88
CA TYR A 298 -37.24 -6.72 -4.32
C TYR A 298 -37.74 -8.13 -4.65
N GLY A 299 -38.90 -8.24 -5.32
CA GLY A 299 -39.59 -9.52 -5.57
C GLY A 299 -38.83 -10.48 -6.48
N PHE A 300 -37.88 -9.98 -7.27
CA PHE A 300 -37.01 -10.78 -8.14
C PHE A 300 -35.77 -11.37 -7.41
N LEU A 301 -35.60 -11.12 -6.11
CA LEU A 301 -34.51 -11.66 -5.31
C LEU A 301 -34.98 -12.81 -4.42
N LYS A 302 -34.32 -13.96 -4.54
CA LYS A 302 -34.53 -15.11 -3.65
C LYS A 302 -33.35 -15.28 -2.73
N LYS A 303 -33.60 -15.33 -1.42
CA LYS A 303 -32.57 -15.70 -0.45
C LYS A 303 -32.17 -17.16 -0.63
N ILE A 304 -30.88 -17.42 -0.82
CA ILE A 304 -30.32 -18.76 -1.08
C ILE A 304 -29.33 -19.24 -0.02
N TYR A 305 -28.87 -18.34 0.85
CA TYR A 305 -27.99 -18.67 1.97
C TYR A 305 -28.15 -17.62 3.07
N GLN A 306 -28.11 -18.06 4.32
CA GLN A 306 -28.09 -17.19 5.47
C GLN A 306 -27.41 -17.91 6.64
N ASN A 307 -26.46 -17.22 7.28
CA ASN A 307 -25.98 -17.54 8.61
C ASN A 307 -26.03 -16.27 9.48
N GLN A 308 -25.41 -16.29 10.66
CA GLN A 308 -25.38 -15.14 11.56
C GLN A 308 -24.58 -13.94 11.01
N ASP A 309 -23.67 -14.17 10.05
CA ASP A 309 -22.68 -13.20 9.57
C ASP A 309 -22.92 -12.74 8.13
N VAL A 310 -23.66 -13.49 7.31
CA VAL A 310 -23.89 -13.15 5.90
C VAL A 310 -25.23 -13.68 5.39
N VAL A 311 -25.87 -12.89 4.53
CA VAL A 311 -27.06 -13.25 3.76
C VAL A 311 -26.75 -13.11 2.28
N ILE A 312 -27.16 -14.10 1.49
CA ILE A 312 -26.94 -14.13 0.05
C ILE A 312 -28.27 -14.28 -0.67
N PHE A 313 -28.50 -13.40 -1.63
CA PHE A 313 -29.63 -13.43 -2.54
C PHE A 313 -29.18 -13.80 -3.95
N GLN A 314 -30.06 -14.47 -4.68
CA GLN A 314 -29.93 -14.80 -6.08
C GLN A 314 -31.02 -14.09 -6.88
N LEU A 315 -30.65 -13.57 -8.05
CA LEU A 315 -31.60 -13.06 -9.03
C LEU A 315 -32.38 -14.23 -9.66
N VAL A 316 -33.72 -14.21 -9.56
CA VAL A 316 -34.62 -15.23 -10.11
C VAL A 316 -35.42 -14.67 -11.30
N GLY A 317 -35.71 -15.53 -12.29
CA GLY A 317 -36.51 -15.15 -13.46
C GLY A 317 -35.69 -14.60 -14.62
N ARG A 318 -34.51 -15.19 -14.87
CA ARG A 318 -33.84 -15.14 -16.18
C ARG A 318 -34.40 -16.21 -17.10
#